data_AF-A0A381Z9S8-F1
#
_entry.id   AF-A0A381Z9S8-F1
#
_cell.length_a   1.000
_cell.length_b   1.000
_cell.length_c   1.000
_cell.angle_alpha   90.00
_cell.angle_beta   90.00
_cell.angle_gamma   90.00
#
_symmetry.space_group_name_H-M   'P 1'
#
loop_
_entity.id
_entity.type
_entity.pdbx_description
1 polymer ?
#
loop_
_entity_poly.entity_id
_entity_poly.type
_entity_poly.pdbx_seq_one_letter_code
_entity_poly.pdbx_strand_id
1 'polypeptide(L)'
;MLKTILRSVFSDTVIVFLFFISTATGFAQGDYTAPKTEYGQPDLQGVWNFASHTPVQRAERYGNRESFSEQENEENRLQSISAFEARAESHFDGVGGYNSFWYERAAIGYDLR
;
A
#
# COMPACT_ATOMS: atom_id res chain seq x y z
N MET A 1 14.66 -25.97 45.84
CA MET A 1 15.41 -26.36 44.63
C MET A 1 14.52 -26.29 43.37
N LEU A 2 13.44 -27.07 43.27
CA LEU A 2 12.56 -27.10 42.07
C LEU A 2 11.91 -25.74 41.71
N LYS A 3 11.44 -24.97 42.71
CA LYS A 3 10.87 -23.63 42.51
C LYS A 3 11.88 -22.59 41.99
N THR A 4 13.16 -22.78 42.31
CA THR A 4 14.26 -21.91 41.87
C THR A 4 14.62 -22.19 40.42
N ILE A 5 14.64 -23.49 40.04
CA ILE A 5 14.88 -23.95 38.66
C ILE A 5 13.74 -23.49 37.74
N LEU A 6 12.46 -23.65 38.14
CA LEU A 6 11.32 -23.17 37.33
C LEU A 6 11.34 -21.64 37.11
N ARG A 7 11.77 -20.86 38.11
CA ARG A 7 11.91 -19.40 37.99
C ARG A 7 13.03 -18.99 37.03
N SER A 8 14.16 -19.69 37.04
CA SER A 8 15.26 -19.43 36.10
C SER A 8 14.87 -19.79 34.68
N VAL A 9 14.28 -20.98 34.45
CA VAL A 9 13.84 -21.38 33.11
C VAL A 9 12.81 -20.39 32.55
N PHE A 10 11.85 -19.94 33.36
CA PHE A 10 10.90 -18.90 32.94
C PHE A 10 11.59 -17.57 32.58
N SER A 11 12.54 -17.13 33.41
CA SER A 11 13.35 -15.93 33.15
C SER A 11 14.14 -16.03 31.85
N ASP A 12 14.81 -17.16 31.61
CA ASP A 12 15.64 -17.39 30.43
C ASP A 12 14.76 -17.43 29.16
N THR A 13 13.56 -18.02 29.25
CA THR A 13 12.61 -18.06 28.12
C THR A 13 12.09 -16.66 27.79
N VAL A 14 11.80 -15.83 28.80
CA VAL A 14 11.38 -14.43 28.61
C VAL A 14 12.51 -13.61 27.98
N ILE A 15 13.76 -13.80 28.42
CA ILE A 15 14.92 -13.10 27.84
C ILE A 15 15.11 -13.47 26.37
N VAL A 16 15.04 -14.75 26.03
CA VAL A 16 15.15 -15.22 24.63
C VAL A 16 14.00 -14.65 23.78
N PHE A 17 12.77 -14.63 24.31
CA PHE A 17 11.62 -14.08 23.61
C PHE A 17 11.75 -12.57 23.36
N LEU A 18 12.23 -11.80 24.35
CA LEU A 18 12.51 -10.37 24.21
C LEU A 18 13.63 -10.09 23.21
N PHE A 19 14.67 -10.93 23.16
CA PHE A 19 15.74 -10.81 22.19
C PHE A 19 15.25 -11.06 20.75
N PHE A 20 14.39 -12.06 20.54
CA PHE A 20 13.77 -12.33 19.24
C PHE A 20 12.87 -11.17 18.76
N ILE A 21 12.07 -10.57 19.66
CA ILE A 21 11.24 -9.41 19.33
C ILE A 21 12.11 -8.20 18.95
N SER A 22 13.18 -7.96 19.70
CA SER A 22 14.09 -6.83 19.45
C SER A 22 14.78 -6.95 18.08
N THR A 23 15.15 -8.16 17.70
CA THR A 23 15.82 -8.43 16.41
C THR A 23 14.88 -8.24 15.22
N ALA A 24 13.59 -8.60 15.35
CA ALA A 24 12.59 -8.42 14.30
C ALA A 24 12.33 -6.94 13.94
N THR A 25 12.47 -6.02 14.90
CA THR A 25 12.27 -4.59 14.65
C THR A 25 13.43 -3.92 13.89
N GLY A 26 14.65 -4.47 13.96
CA GLY A 26 15.84 -3.87 13.35
C GLY A 26 15.98 -4.11 11.85
N PHE A 27 15.37 -5.18 11.31
CA PHE A 27 15.43 -5.51 9.87
C PHE A 27 14.33 -4.88 9.02
N ALA A 28 13.38 -4.17 9.65
CA ALA A 28 12.23 -3.60 8.95
C ALA A 28 12.53 -2.26 8.25
N GLN A 29 13.64 -1.62 8.60
CA GLN A 29 14.02 -0.31 8.05
C GLN A 29 15.18 -0.49 7.08
N GLY A 30 14.91 -0.41 5.78
CA GLY A 30 15.96 -0.43 4.76
C GLY A 30 16.86 0.81 4.82
N ASP A 31 18.06 0.72 4.24
CA ASP A 31 19.06 1.80 4.15
C ASP A 31 18.68 2.90 3.14
N TYR A 32 17.40 3.30 3.11
CA TYR A 32 16.93 4.34 2.20
C TYR A 32 17.43 5.71 2.64
N THR A 33 18.25 6.33 1.81
CA THR A 33 18.67 7.73 1.96
C THR A 33 17.92 8.58 0.96
N ALA A 34 17.06 9.49 1.44
CA ALA A 34 16.32 10.38 0.56
C ALA A 34 17.27 11.29 -0.25
N PRO A 35 17.06 11.45 -1.57
CA PRO A 35 17.78 12.44 -2.35
C PRO A 35 17.55 13.84 -1.76
N LYS A 36 18.54 14.72 -1.89
CA LYS A 36 18.49 16.08 -1.33
C LYS A 36 18.55 17.12 -2.45
N THR A 37 17.80 18.20 -2.26
CA THR A 37 17.90 19.43 -3.04
C THR A 37 19.25 20.14 -2.78
N GLU A 38 19.56 21.16 -3.58
CA GLU A 38 20.74 22.02 -3.39
C GLU A 38 20.78 22.72 -2.02
N TYR A 39 19.62 22.85 -1.35
CA TYR A 39 19.49 23.42 -0.01
C TYR A 39 19.60 22.37 1.11
N GLY A 40 19.93 21.12 0.79
CA GLY A 40 20.11 20.03 1.76
C GLY A 40 18.82 19.41 2.31
N GLN A 41 17.64 19.81 1.80
CA GLN A 41 16.34 19.27 2.18
C GLN A 41 15.96 18.04 1.33
N PRO A 42 15.17 17.08 1.84
CA PRO A 42 14.66 15.97 1.03
C PRO A 42 14.00 16.46 -0.26
N ASP A 43 14.36 15.85 -1.38
CA ASP A 43 13.80 16.19 -2.68
C ASP A 43 12.50 15.42 -2.90
N LEU A 44 11.39 16.15 -2.88
CA LEU A 44 10.02 15.65 -3.10
C LEU A 44 9.50 16.01 -4.50
N GLN A 45 10.39 16.42 -5.41
CA GLN A 45 10.04 16.67 -6.80
C GLN A 45 9.67 15.36 -7.51
N GLY A 46 8.82 15.45 -8.53
CA GLY A 46 8.36 14.30 -9.28
C GLY A 46 6.95 14.51 -9.85
N VAL A 47 6.42 13.46 -10.48
CA VAL A 47 5.04 13.43 -10.96
C VAL A 47 4.15 12.90 -9.85
N TRP A 48 3.25 13.75 -9.36
CA TRP A 48 2.26 13.38 -8.37
C TRP A 48 0.95 13.04 -9.08
N ASN A 49 0.60 11.75 -9.11
CA ASN A 49 -0.61 11.24 -9.76
C ASN A 49 -1.51 10.53 -8.73
N PHE A 50 -2.81 10.79 -8.79
CA PHE A 50 -3.84 10.16 -7.95
C PHE A 50 -4.71 9.14 -8.71
N ALA A 51 -4.53 8.99 -10.02
CA ALA A 51 -5.30 8.14 -10.92
C ALA A 51 -4.96 6.64 -10.80
N SER A 52 -5.02 6.08 -9.59
CA SER A 52 -4.84 4.64 -9.40
C SER A 52 -6.16 3.87 -9.51
N HIS A 53 -6.12 2.74 -10.22
CA HIS A 53 -7.19 1.74 -10.26
C HIS A 53 -7.01 0.62 -9.24
N THR A 54 -5.87 0.59 -8.54
CA THR A 54 -5.60 -0.42 -7.52
C THR A 54 -6.49 -0.16 -6.30
N PRO A 55 -7.32 -1.14 -5.89
CA PRO A 55 -8.14 -0.99 -4.69
C PRO A 55 -7.29 -0.85 -3.42
N VAL A 56 -7.78 -0.08 -2.45
CA VAL A 56 -7.10 0.09 -1.14
C VAL A 56 -7.09 -1.23 -0.37
N GLN A 57 -8.18 -1.99 -0.43
CA GLN A 57 -8.26 -3.33 0.15
C GLN A 57 -7.88 -4.40 -0.88
N ARG A 58 -6.95 -5.28 -0.50
CA ARG A 58 -6.62 -6.46 -1.30
C ARG A 58 -7.77 -7.47 -1.26
N ALA A 59 -8.28 -7.85 -2.43
CA ALA A 59 -9.28 -8.92 -2.53
C ALA A 59 -8.67 -10.29 -2.15
N GLU A 60 -9.43 -11.11 -1.42
CA GLU A 60 -8.99 -12.43 -0.93
C GLU A 60 -8.48 -13.35 -2.04
N ARG A 61 -9.06 -13.25 -3.25
CA ARG A 61 -8.68 -14.03 -4.44
C ARG A 61 -7.21 -13.86 -4.85
N TYR A 62 -6.57 -12.76 -4.45
CA TYR A 62 -5.17 -12.50 -4.74
C TYR A 62 -4.21 -13.13 -3.73
N GLY A 63 -4.70 -13.49 -2.53
CA GLY A 63 -3.90 -14.08 -1.46
C GLY A 63 -2.64 -13.26 -1.15
N ASN A 64 -1.49 -13.93 -1.20
CA ASN A 64 -0.17 -13.34 -0.93
C ASN A 64 0.59 -12.94 -2.20
N ARG A 65 -0.05 -12.92 -3.38
CA ARG A 65 0.62 -12.47 -4.61
C ARG A 65 0.94 -10.98 -4.52
N GLU A 66 2.15 -10.62 -4.96
CA GLU A 66 2.64 -9.25 -4.92
C GLU A 66 2.09 -8.40 -6.08
N SER A 67 1.91 -9.02 -7.25
CA SER A 67 1.52 -8.33 -8.49
C SER A 67 0.30 -8.97 -9.15
N PHE A 68 -0.45 -8.15 -9.89
CA PHE A 68 -1.48 -8.62 -10.80
C PHE A 68 -0.88 -9.18 -12.09
N SER A 69 -1.59 -10.09 -12.75
CA SER A 69 -1.35 -10.31 -14.18
C SER A 69 -1.82 -9.10 -14.99
N GLU A 70 -1.35 -8.96 -16.23
CA GLU A 70 -1.78 -7.89 -17.13
C GLU A 70 -3.30 -7.90 -17.33
N GLN A 71 -3.90 -9.08 -17.48
CA GLN A 71 -5.34 -9.24 -17.61
C GLN A 71 -6.09 -8.83 -16.34
N GLU A 72 -5.60 -9.21 -15.16
CA GLU A 72 -6.20 -8.81 -13.88
C GLU A 72 -6.12 -7.30 -13.65
N ASN A 73 -5.02 -6.66 -14.08
CA ASN A 73 -4.85 -5.21 -14.02
C ASN A 73 -5.85 -4.50 -14.93
N GLU A 74 -6.00 -4.98 -16.16
CA GLU A 74 -6.95 -4.42 -17.13
C GLU A 74 -8.40 -4.60 -16.69
N GLU A 75 -8.76 -5.76 -16.13
CA GLU A 75 -10.07 -5.99 -15.53
C GLU A 75 -10.36 -4.98 -14.39
N ASN A 76 -9.39 -4.75 -13.50
CA ASN A 76 -9.52 -3.76 -12.43
C ASN A 76 -9.66 -2.33 -12.98
N ARG A 77 -8.94 -1.98 -14.05
CA ARG A 77 -9.05 -0.69 -14.72
C ARG A 77 -10.46 -0.48 -15.29
N LEU A 78 -10.97 -1.46 -16.04
CA LEU A 78 -12.31 -1.39 -16.63
C LEU A 78 -13.41 -1.32 -15.56
N GLN A 79 -13.27 -2.09 -14.47
CA GLN A 79 -14.19 -2.01 -13.33
C GLN A 79 -14.14 -0.64 -12.64
N SER A 80 -12.95 -0.05 -12.48
CA SER A 80 -12.81 1.28 -11.92
C SER A 80 -13.48 2.34 -12.80
N ILE A 81 -13.36 2.25 -14.12
CA ILE A 81 -13.96 3.22 -15.04
C ILE A 81 -15.48 3.11 -14.99
N SER A 82 -16.02 1.90 -15.13
CA SER A 82 -17.46 1.67 -15.15
C SER A 82 -18.14 2.12 -13.85
N ALA A 83 -17.50 1.88 -12.70
CA ALA A 83 -18.01 2.33 -11.41
C ALA A 83 -18.09 3.87 -11.32
N PHE A 84 -17.11 4.59 -11.88
CA PHE A 84 -17.10 6.05 -11.90
C PHE A 84 -18.11 6.63 -12.89
N GLU A 85 -18.26 6.04 -14.07
CA GLU A 85 -19.29 6.45 -15.03
C GLU A 85 -20.70 6.29 -14.43
N ALA A 86 -21.00 5.13 -13.83
CA ALA A 86 -22.30 4.90 -13.19
C ALA A 86 -22.56 5.88 -12.02
N ARG A 87 -21.52 6.22 -11.24
CA ARG A 87 -21.63 7.25 -10.19
C ARG A 87 -21.94 8.62 -10.80
N ALA A 88 -21.26 9.00 -11.88
CA ALA A 88 -21.45 10.28 -12.53
C ALA A 88 -22.87 10.40 -13.11
N GLU A 89 -23.36 9.35 -13.78
CA GLU A 89 -24.73 9.29 -14.32
C GLU A 89 -25.79 9.47 -13.23
N SER A 90 -25.58 8.88 -12.05
CA SER A 90 -26.52 9.02 -10.92
C SER A 90 -26.52 10.40 -10.25
N HIS A 91 -25.60 11.30 -10.59
CA HIS A 91 -25.43 12.64 -9.99
C HIS A 91 -25.38 13.76 -11.04
N PHE A 92 -25.99 13.56 -12.21
CA PHE A 92 -25.90 14.48 -13.35
C PHE A 92 -26.43 15.90 -13.07
N ASP A 93 -27.38 16.06 -12.14
CA ASP A 93 -27.99 17.34 -11.78
C ASP A 93 -27.35 18.00 -10.54
N GLY A 94 -26.23 17.48 -10.02
CA GLY A 94 -25.63 17.93 -8.77
C GLY A 94 -24.11 17.77 -8.65
N VAL A 95 -23.62 17.92 -7.42
CA VAL A 95 -22.20 17.73 -7.10
C VAL A 95 -21.87 16.23 -7.18
N GLY A 96 -20.85 15.88 -7.96
CA GLY A 96 -20.39 14.50 -8.12
C GLY A 96 -20.68 13.86 -9.48
N GLY A 97 -21.31 14.59 -10.41
CA GLY A 97 -21.58 14.15 -11.79
C GLY A 97 -20.36 14.14 -12.73
N TYR A 98 -19.15 14.35 -12.22
CA TYR A 98 -17.94 14.29 -13.04
C TYR A 98 -17.55 12.83 -13.31
N ASN A 99 -17.41 12.49 -14.58
CA ASN A 99 -17.15 11.14 -15.04
C ASN A 99 -15.67 10.76 -15.02
N SER A 100 -15.34 9.59 -15.55
CA SER A 100 -13.99 9.04 -15.51
C SER A 100 -12.95 9.88 -16.26
N PHE A 101 -13.38 10.72 -17.22
CA PHE A 101 -12.50 11.66 -17.90
C PHE A 101 -11.97 12.74 -16.93
N TRP A 102 -12.87 13.39 -16.19
CA TRP A 102 -12.51 14.46 -15.24
C TRP A 102 -11.80 13.96 -13.98
N TYR A 103 -12.02 12.70 -13.60
CA TYR A 103 -11.31 12.05 -12.49
C TYR A 103 -10.05 11.29 -12.93
N GLU A 104 -9.61 11.46 -14.18
CA GLU A 104 -8.42 10.80 -14.75
C GLU A 104 -8.47 9.26 -14.65
N ARG A 105 -9.67 8.68 -14.49
CA ARG A 105 -9.87 7.23 -14.37
C ARG A 105 -9.88 6.52 -15.73
N ALA A 106 -10.26 7.22 -16.79
CA ALA A 106 -10.21 6.68 -18.16
C ALA A 106 -9.10 7.31 -19.01
N ALA A 107 -8.44 8.36 -18.51
CA ALA A 107 -7.31 8.95 -19.17
C ALA A 107 -6.15 7.94 -19.16
N ILE A 108 -5.62 7.64 -20.34
CA ILE A 108 -4.52 6.69 -20.56
C ILE A 108 -3.21 7.38 -20.14
N GLY A 109 -3.12 7.72 -18.87
CA GLY A 109 -1.97 8.38 -18.25
C GLY A 109 -1.02 7.34 -17.69
N TYR A 110 -0.36 6.61 -18.60
CA TYR A 110 0.89 5.85 -18.41
C TYR A 110 0.96 4.98 -17.15
N ASP A 111 0.90 3.67 -17.36
CA ASP A 111 1.29 2.66 -16.37
C ASP A 111 2.68 3.02 -15.79
N LEU A 112 2.73 3.45 -14.53
CA LEU A 112 3.94 3.85 -13.79
C LEU A 112 4.23 2.86 -12.65
N ARG A 113 3.99 1.57 -12.89
CA ARG A 113 4.57 0.47 -12.10
C ARG A 113 5.08 -0.63 -13.01
#